data_AF-A0A945CYH7-F1
#
_entry.id   AF-A0A945CYH7-F1
#
_cell.length_a   1.000
_cell.length_b   1.000
_cell.length_c   1.000
_cell.angle_alpha   90.00
_cell.angle_beta   90.00
_cell.angle_gamma   90.00
#
_symmetry.space_group_name_H-M   'P 1'
#
loop_
_entity.id
_entity.type
_entity.pdbx_description
1 polymer ?
#
loop_
_entity_poly.entity_id
_entity_poly.type
_entity_poly.pdbx_seq_one_letter_code
_entity_poly.pdbx_strand_id
1 'polypeptide(L)'
;MKKSTLSLTIVASSLIAGSAMADYTGLTSENVDNGDGTWTARIFANFDASTDELDAVFGDADNALFITSTNGFYQNAFGGATAADINPALYAAFPSLVMDSWVTIGLEDQVGNNMLNIGIDWSGFEAGGDISTDNGTWFATPDDAQVLAGADLRVMVGQFTMFGADSHVSGVLNIQGKAGDFVTFQARDLAFDFSMVPAPGALALLGLAGVASRRRRK
;
A
#
# COMPACT_ATOMS: atom_id res chain seq x y z
N MET A 1 -12.06 29.24 9.96
CA MET A 1 -11.52 27.87 10.01
C MET A 1 -11.84 27.20 8.68
N LYS A 2 -10.85 27.00 7.81
CA LYS A 2 -11.01 26.37 6.51
C LYS A 2 -11.18 24.86 6.77
N LYS A 3 -12.34 24.29 6.47
CA LYS A 3 -12.52 22.83 6.46
C LYS A 3 -11.78 22.31 5.23
N SER A 4 -10.66 21.60 5.43
CA SER A 4 -10.00 20.87 4.35
C SER A 4 -10.86 19.64 4.06
N THR A 5 -11.34 19.52 2.82
CA THR A 5 -12.17 18.39 2.38
C THR A 5 -11.21 17.31 1.87
N LEU A 6 -10.97 16.27 2.67
CA LEU A 6 -10.26 15.06 2.25
C LEU A 6 -11.09 14.38 1.15
N SER A 7 -10.50 14.22 -0.04
CA SER A 7 -11.15 13.53 -1.17
C SER A 7 -10.57 12.13 -1.28
N LEU A 8 -11.36 11.12 -0.94
CA LEU A 8 -11.02 9.72 -1.16
C LEU A 8 -11.26 9.38 -2.63
N THR A 9 -10.20 9.14 -3.39
CA THR A 9 -10.29 8.75 -4.80
C THR A 9 -9.95 7.27 -4.93
N ILE A 10 -10.95 6.41 -5.08
CA ILE A 10 -10.73 4.99 -5.35
C ILE A 10 -10.26 4.86 -6.81
N VAL A 11 -8.98 4.59 -7.01
CA VAL A 11 -8.39 4.32 -8.32
C VAL A 11 -7.92 2.87 -8.35
N ALA A 12 -8.75 1.98 -8.90
CA ALA A 12 -8.32 0.63 -9.25
C ALA A 12 -7.53 0.71 -10.57
N SER A 13 -6.20 0.79 -10.50
CA SER A 13 -5.33 0.69 -11.67
C SER A 13 -4.50 -0.59 -11.62
N SER A 14 -4.39 -1.23 -12.79
CA SER A 14 -3.60 -2.42 -13.14
C SER A 14 -3.96 -3.78 -12.48
N LEU A 15 -4.74 -4.57 -13.22
CA LEU A 15 -4.75 -6.04 -13.12
C LEU A 15 -3.55 -6.57 -13.92
N ILE A 16 -2.42 -6.84 -13.25
CA ILE A 16 -1.36 -7.66 -13.85
C ILE A 16 -1.72 -9.12 -13.56
N ALA A 17 -2.24 -9.80 -14.58
CA ALA A 17 -2.64 -11.20 -14.48
C ALA A 17 -1.42 -12.11 -14.32
N GLY A 18 -1.02 -12.35 -13.06
CA GLY A 18 -0.26 -13.55 -12.69
C GLY A 18 -1.12 -14.79 -12.93
N SER A 19 -0.47 -15.95 -13.06
CA SER A 19 -1.17 -17.25 -13.13
C SER A 19 -2.20 -17.34 -11.99
N ALA A 20 -3.48 -17.49 -12.33
CA ALA A 20 -4.54 -17.68 -11.35
C ALA A 20 -4.20 -18.89 -10.47
N MET A 21 -3.70 -18.64 -9.27
CA MET A 21 -3.86 -19.57 -8.16
C MET A 21 -5.32 -19.46 -7.76
N ALA A 22 -5.98 -20.59 -7.49
CA ALA A 22 -7.43 -20.69 -7.53
C ALA A 22 -8.18 -19.58 -6.78
N ASP A 23 -7.60 -18.99 -5.74
CA ASP A 23 -8.32 -18.10 -4.83
C ASP A 23 -7.67 -16.70 -4.66
N TYR A 24 -6.44 -16.46 -5.15
CA TYR A 24 -5.83 -15.11 -5.19
C TYR A 24 -6.15 -14.41 -6.53
N THR A 25 -6.65 -13.18 -6.47
CA THR A 25 -7.20 -12.48 -7.64
C THR A 25 -6.42 -11.23 -8.08
N GLY A 26 -5.38 -10.81 -7.35
CA GLY A 26 -4.49 -9.72 -7.76
C GLY A 26 -4.15 -8.73 -6.64
N LEU A 27 -3.35 -7.71 -6.97
CA LEU A 27 -3.08 -6.56 -6.09
C LEU A 27 -3.97 -5.38 -6.48
N THR A 28 -4.45 -4.62 -5.49
CA THR A 28 -5.17 -3.36 -5.68
C THR A 28 -4.63 -2.29 -4.74
N SER A 29 -4.91 -1.03 -5.02
CA SER A 29 -4.62 0.07 -4.11
C SER A 29 -5.81 0.99 -3.88
N GLU A 30 -5.89 1.54 -2.66
CA GLU A 30 -6.72 2.70 -2.34
C GLU A 30 -5.81 3.90 -2.15
N ASN A 31 -6.07 4.98 -2.89
CA ASN A 31 -5.17 6.13 -2.94
C ASN A 31 -5.86 7.37 -2.33
N VAL A 32 -5.14 8.09 -1.47
CA VAL A 32 -5.62 9.29 -0.79
C VAL A 32 -4.70 10.47 -1.09
N ASP A 33 -5.25 11.57 -1.59
CA ASP A 33 -4.56 12.86 -1.66
C ASP A 33 -4.59 13.50 -0.26
N ASN A 34 -3.41 13.72 0.32
CA ASN A 34 -3.28 14.30 1.67
C ASN A 34 -3.44 15.83 1.68
N GLY A 35 -3.46 16.46 0.50
CA GLY A 35 -3.70 17.89 0.32
C GLY A 35 -2.50 18.80 0.66
N ASP A 36 -1.34 18.21 0.96
CA ASP A 36 -0.09 18.91 1.27
C ASP A 36 1.02 18.63 0.24
N GLY A 37 0.66 18.01 -0.89
CA GLY A 37 1.60 17.59 -1.92
C GLY A 37 2.16 16.18 -1.69
N THR A 38 1.67 15.45 -0.68
CA THR A 38 1.87 14.01 -0.52
C THR A 38 0.60 13.23 -0.86
N TRP A 39 0.74 11.94 -1.10
CA TRP A 39 -0.38 11.02 -1.25
C TRP A 39 -0.06 9.65 -0.66
N THR A 40 -1.08 8.94 -0.21
CA THR A 40 -0.95 7.65 0.46
C THR A 40 -1.62 6.56 -0.36
N ALA A 41 -0.88 5.49 -0.65
CA ALA A 41 -1.38 4.25 -1.21
C ALA A 41 -1.54 3.20 -0.11
N ARG A 42 -2.73 2.62 0.01
CA ARG A 42 -2.98 1.41 0.80
C ARG A 42 -3.08 0.24 -0.17
N ILE A 43 -2.14 -0.70 -0.09
CA ILE A 43 -2.03 -1.82 -1.03
C ILE A 43 -2.66 -3.05 -0.41
N PHE A 44 -3.44 -3.79 -1.20
CA PHE A 44 -4.18 -4.99 -0.78
C PHE A 44 -3.91 -6.17 -1.71
N ALA A 45 -3.80 -7.37 -1.13
CA ALA A 45 -3.96 -8.62 -1.85
C ALA A 45 -5.44 -9.01 -1.86
N ASN A 46 -5.97 -9.36 -3.04
CA ASN A 46 -7.39 -9.66 -3.23
C ASN A 46 -7.59 -11.16 -3.39
N PHE A 47 -8.74 -11.62 -2.92
CA PHE A 47 -9.14 -13.03 -2.82
C PHE A 47 -10.55 -13.23 -3.38
N ASP A 48 -11.02 -14.47 -3.49
CA ASP A 48 -12.37 -14.78 -3.97
C ASP A 48 -13.30 -15.36 -2.90
N ALA A 49 -12.76 -15.77 -1.74
CA ALA A 49 -13.53 -16.15 -0.57
C ALA A 49 -13.10 -15.41 0.71
N SER A 50 -14.07 -15.19 1.60
CA SER A 50 -13.84 -14.50 2.88
C SER A 50 -12.98 -15.29 3.87
N THR A 51 -12.82 -16.58 3.61
CA THR A 51 -12.03 -17.53 4.41
C THR A 51 -10.60 -17.66 3.93
N ASP A 52 -10.25 -17.02 2.81
CA ASP A 52 -8.88 -17.09 2.29
C ASP A 52 -7.94 -16.26 3.16
N GLU A 53 -6.69 -16.67 3.18
CA GLU A 53 -5.68 -16.16 4.11
C GLU A 53 -4.50 -15.56 3.33
N LEU A 54 -4.01 -14.40 3.78
CA LEU A 54 -2.67 -13.92 3.50
C LEU A 54 -1.80 -14.14 4.75
N ASP A 55 -0.96 -15.15 4.72
CA ASP A 55 -0.14 -15.52 5.89
C ASP A 55 1.18 -14.75 5.90
N ALA A 56 1.81 -14.59 4.73
CA ALA A 56 3.14 -14.02 4.62
C ALA A 56 3.36 -13.29 3.31
N VAL A 57 4.20 -12.27 3.38
CA VAL A 57 4.84 -11.64 2.22
C VAL A 57 6.34 -11.83 2.36
N PHE A 58 7.02 -12.29 1.31
CA PHE A 58 8.39 -12.76 1.41
C PHE A 58 9.23 -12.45 0.17
N GLY A 59 10.55 -12.43 0.38
CA GLY A 59 11.57 -12.50 -0.66
C GLY A 59 12.50 -13.68 -0.37
N ASP A 60 12.85 -14.43 -1.41
CA ASP A 60 13.85 -15.49 -1.37
C ASP A 60 14.90 -15.29 -2.48
N ALA A 61 15.90 -16.17 -2.52
CA ALA A 61 17.05 -16.03 -3.43
C ALA A 61 16.66 -16.13 -4.91
N ASP A 62 15.55 -16.81 -5.23
CA ASP A 62 15.05 -16.96 -6.59
C ASP A 62 14.05 -15.85 -6.93
N ASN A 63 13.28 -15.39 -5.94
CA ASN A 63 12.23 -14.40 -6.06
C ASN A 63 12.40 -13.30 -4.99
N ALA A 64 13.24 -12.31 -5.28
CA ALA A 64 13.44 -11.18 -4.39
C ALA A 64 12.17 -10.34 -4.26
N LEU A 65 11.92 -9.81 -3.06
CA LEU A 65 10.89 -8.83 -2.79
C LEU A 65 11.46 -7.42 -2.93
N PHE A 66 10.71 -6.55 -3.59
CA PHE A 66 11.09 -5.14 -3.75
C PHE A 66 9.88 -4.21 -3.76
N ILE A 67 9.95 -3.10 -3.02
CA ILE A 67 8.97 -2.01 -3.05
C ILE A 67 9.72 -0.68 -3.10
N THR A 68 9.41 0.17 -4.07
CA THR A 68 10.08 1.45 -4.29
C THR A 68 9.10 2.57 -4.57
N SER A 69 9.55 3.80 -4.32
CA SER A 69 8.90 5.01 -4.80
C SER A 69 9.87 5.90 -5.57
N THR A 70 9.35 6.56 -6.62
CA THR A 70 10.12 7.52 -7.41
C THR A 70 10.65 8.72 -6.61
N ASN A 71 9.98 9.09 -5.51
CA ASN A 71 10.33 10.22 -4.66
C ASN A 71 10.53 9.84 -3.18
N GLY A 72 10.73 8.55 -2.90
CA GLY A 72 10.90 8.03 -1.54
C GLY A 72 9.61 8.02 -0.71
N PHE A 73 9.71 7.40 0.47
CA PHE A 73 8.60 7.25 1.40
C PHE A 73 8.68 8.25 2.55
N TYR A 74 7.52 8.74 2.99
CA TYR A 74 7.39 9.50 4.22
C TYR A 74 7.46 8.54 5.41
N GLN A 75 8.32 8.87 6.38
CA GLN A 75 8.45 8.19 7.65
C GLN A 75 8.31 9.15 8.83
N ASN A 76 7.71 8.67 9.91
CA ASN A 76 7.38 9.41 11.11
C ASN A 76 8.21 8.90 12.29
N ALA A 77 8.80 9.83 13.06
CA ALA A 77 9.62 9.49 14.21
C ALA A 77 8.87 8.78 15.37
N PHE A 78 7.54 8.74 15.33
CA PHE A 78 6.69 8.04 16.31
C PHE A 78 6.05 6.77 15.74
N GLY A 79 6.38 6.40 14.50
CA GLY A 79 5.93 5.19 13.84
C GLY A 79 7.06 4.17 13.72
N GLY A 80 6.99 3.37 12.66
CA GLY A 80 7.97 2.33 12.38
C GLY A 80 7.60 1.50 11.16
N ALA A 81 8.50 0.60 10.77
CA ALA A 81 8.40 -0.13 9.50
C ALA A 81 7.17 -1.03 9.38
N THR A 82 6.52 -1.40 10.49
CA THR A 82 5.37 -2.30 10.51
C THR A 82 4.16 -1.68 11.19
N ALA A 83 2.95 -2.10 10.80
CA ALA A 83 1.72 -1.68 11.47
C ALA A 83 1.75 -1.97 12.98
N ALA A 84 2.49 -2.99 13.42
CA ALA A 84 2.65 -3.31 14.84
C ALA A 84 3.41 -2.24 15.63
N ASP A 85 4.16 -1.35 14.97
CA ASP A 85 4.84 -0.21 15.59
C ASP A 85 3.94 1.02 15.70
N ILE A 86 2.78 1.01 15.04
CA ILE A 86 1.87 2.16 14.99
C ILE A 86 0.96 2.17 16.22
N ASN A 87 1.11 3.20 17.05
CA ASN A 87 0.27 3.40 18.23
C ASN A 87 -0.83 4.44 17.97
N PRO A 88 -2.11 4.02 17.86
CA PRO A 88 -3.19 4.93 17.50
C PRO A 88 -3.51 5.96 18.59
N ALA A 89 -3.09 5.71 19.84
CA ALA A 89 -3.22 6.68 20.92
C ALA A 89 -2.37 7.95 20.69
N LEU A 90 -1.37 7.89 19.81
CA LEU A 90 -0.48 9.01 19.48
C LEU A 90 -1.07 9.96 18.43
N TYR A 91 -2.08 9.55 17.66
CA TYR A 91 -2.63 10.36 16.55
C TYR A 91 -3.14 11.74 16.98
N ALA A 92 -3.70 11.87 18.19
CA ALA A 92 -4.19 13.16 18.68
C ALA A 92 -3.06 14.15 18.94
N ALA A 93 -1.90 13.66 19.38
CA ALA A 93 -0.72 14.48 19.67
C ALA A 93 0.16 14.69 18.43
N PHE A 94 0.23 13.69 17.56
CA PHE A 94 1.04 13.67 16.34
C PHE A 94 0.18 13.28 15.13
N PRO A 95 -0.65 14.20 14.60
CA PRO A 95 -1.56 13.88 13.51
C PRO A 95 -0.88 13.38 12.24
N SER A 96 0.38 13.76 11.99
CA SER A 96 1.13 13.30 10.82
C SER A 96 1.53 11.83 10.88
N LEU A 97 1.40 11.16 12.04
CA LEU A 97 1.65 9.72 12.18
C LEU A 97 0.70 8.89 11.32
N VAL A 98 -0.51 9.38 11.02
CA VAL A 98 -1.46 8.68 10.15
C VAL A 98 -0.93 8.47 8.73
N MET A 99 0.07 9.26 8.32
CA MET A 99 0.70 9.19 7.00
C MET A 99 1.97 8.34 7.00
N ASP A 100 2.38 7.77 8.13
CA ASP A 100 3.57 6.92 8.21
C ASP A 100 3.50 5.75 7.22
N SER A 101 4.66 5.31 6.72
CA SER A 101 4.75 4.23 5.74
C SER A 101 5.17 2.94 6.44
N TRP A 102 4.38 1.89 6.27
CA TRP A 102 4.57 0.63 6.98
C TRP A 102 4.00 -0.55 6.20
N VAL A 103 4.53 -1.74 6.48
CA VAL A 103 3.98 -3.01 5.99
C VAL A 103 3.04 -3.65 7.01
N THR A 104 2.14 -4.51 6.56
CA THR A 104 1.22 -5.24 7.44
C THR A 104 0.79 -6.60 6.87
N ILE A 105 0.09 -7.35 7.71
CA ILE A 105 -0.87 -8.38 7.34
C ILE A 105 -2.21 -7.98 7.97
N GLY A 106 -3.06 -7.32 7.18
CA GLY A 106 -4.48 -7.04 7.50
C GLY A 106 -4.79 -5.90 8.46
N LEU A 107 -3.95 -5.61 9.46
CA LEU A 107 -4.24 -4.58 10.48
C LEU A 107 -3.48 -3.27 10.26
N GLU A 108 -4.02 -2.16 10.75
CA GLU A 108 -3.43 -0.83 10.53
C GLU A 108 -2.63 -0.28 11.72
N ASP A 109 -2.64 -0.98 12.85
CA ASP A 109 -1.97 -0.54 14.07
C ASP A 109 -1.59 -1.71 15.01
N GLN A 110 -1.00 -1.41 16.17
CA GLN A 110 -0.55 -2.38 17.16
C GLN A 110 -1.68 -3.13 17.89
N VAL A 111 -2.95 -2.70 17.79
CA VAL A 111 -4.04 -3.23 18.62
C VAL A 111 -4.51 -4.58 18.09
N GLY A 112 -4.13 -5.64 18.81
CA GLY A 112 -4.47 -7.01 18.41
C GLY A 112 -3.67 -7.51 17.21
N ASN A 113 -2.56 -6.83 16.88
CA ASN A 113 -1.69 -7.19 15.78
C ASN A 113 -0.58 -8.12 16.27
N ASN A 114 -0.58 -9.34 15.74
CA ASN A 114 0.36 -10.40 16.06
C ASN A 114 1.36 -10.63 14.91
N MET A 115 1.50 -9.68 13.99
CA MET A 115 2.46 -9.82 12.90
C MET A 115 3.91 -9.87 13.43
N LEU A 116 4.74 -10.60 12.71
CA LEU A 116 6.16 -10.78 12.95
C LEU A 116 6.91 -10.51 11.64
N ASN A 117 8.20 -10.23 11.75
CA ASN A 117 9.08 -10.13 10.60
C ASN A 117 10.47 -10.72 10.93
N ILE A 118 11.15 -11.24 9.92
CA ILE A 118 12.49 -11.82 10.05
C ILE A 118 13.25 -11.66 8.74
N GLY A 119 14.56 -11.40 8.83
CA GLY A 119 15.46 -11.35 7.66
C GLY A 119 15.32 -10.10 6.78
N ILE A 120 14.62 -9.07 7.26
CA ILE A 120 14.49 -7.78 6.56
C ILE A 120 15.27 -6.70 7.33
N ASP A 121 16.10 -5.96 6.62
CA ASP A 121 16.74 -4.74 7.14
C ASP A 121 15.86 -3.53 6.82
N TRP A 122 15.24 -2.98 7.85
CA TRP A 122 14.34 -1.83 7.72
C TRP A 122 15.07 -0.48 7.69
N SER A 123 16.38 -0.43 7.95
CA SER A 123 17.09 0.84 8.10
C SER A 123 17.02 1.76 6.88
N GLY A 124 17.03 1.18 5.67
CA GLY A 124 16.85 1.92 4.43
C GLY A 124 15.43 2.48 4.29
N PHE A 125 14.43 1.66 4.59
CA PHE A 125 13.02 2.05 4.52
C PHE A 125 12.66 3.11 5.57
N GLU A 126 13.13 2.97 6.80
CA GLU A 126 12.96 3.95 7.89
C GLU A 126 13.67 5.29 7.60
N ALA A 127 14.65 5.30 6.69
CA ALA A 127 15.28 6.51 6.18
C ALA A 127 14.54 7.11 4.96
N GLY A 128 13.38 6.57 4.58
CA GLY A 128 12.56 6.98 3.44
C GLY A 128 12.97 6.34 2.09
N GLY A 129 13.84 5.32 2.13
CA GLY A 129 14.28 4.56 0.97
C GLY A 129 13.44 3.32 0.69
N ASP A 130 13.90 2.48 -0.23
CA ASP A 130 13.17 1.30 -0.70
C ASP A 130 13.15 0.14 0.32
N ILE A 131 12.21 -0.78 0.15
CA ILE A 131 12.23 -2.11 0.80
C ILE A 131 12.79 -3.10 -0.22
N SER A 132 13.83 -3.83 0.16
CA SER A 132 14.41 -4.90 -0.67
C SER A 132 14.88 -6.05 0.20
N THR A 133 14.49 -7.28 -0.13
CA THR A 133 15.03 -8.48 0.52
C THR A 133 14.97 -9.68 -0.41
N ASP A 134 15.99 -10.54 -0.34
CA ASP A 134 16.08 -11.83 -1.01
C ASP A 134 16.15 -12.99 0.01
N ASN A 135 15.91 -12.71 1.28
CA ASN A 135 15.93 -13.70 2.37
C ASN A 135 15.17 -13.20 3.61
N GLY A 136 13.95 -12.71 3.41
CA GLY A 136 13.20 -12.06 4.47
C GLY A 136 11.69 -12.09 4.25
N THR A 137 10.95 -11.95 5.34
CA THR A 137 9.48 -12.01 5.32
C THR A 137 8.89 -11.20 6.47
N TRP A 138 7.68 -10.68 6.25
CA TRP A 138 6.73 -10.37 7.32
C TRP A 138 5.50 -11.25 7.19
N PHE A 139 4.95 -11.67 8.33
CA PHE A 139 3.91 -12.69 8.39
C PHE A 139 3.08 -12.59 9.66
N ALA A 140 1.92 -13.22 9.66
CA ALA A 140 1.16 -13.57 10.86
C ALA A 140 0.85 -15.07 10.81
N THR A 141 0.42 -15.66 11.93
CA THR A 141 0.14 -17.10 11.93
C THR A 141 -1.27 -17.35 11.38
N PRO A 142 -1.52 -18.51 10.73
CA PRO A 142 -2.86 -18.85 10.23
C PRO A 142 -3.96 -18.88 11.32
N ASP A 143 -3.57 -18.95 12.59
CA ASP A 143 -4.52 -18.90 13.72
C ASP A 143 -4.98 -17.46 14.04
N ASP A 144 -4.30 -16.44 13.51
CA ASP A 144 -4.62 -15.04 13.74
C ASP A 144 -5.69 -14.55 12.76
N ALA A 145 -6.79 -13.99 13.27
CA ALA A 145 -7.87 -13.49 12.41
C ALA A 145 -7.45 -12.39 11.41
N GLN A 146 -6.30 -11.74 11.62
CA GLN A 146 -5.78 -10.68 10.74
C GLN A 146 -5.38 -11.17 9.34
N VAL A 147 -5.13 -12.48 9.19
CA VAL A 147 -4.75 -13.07 7.89
C VAL A 147 -5.96 -13.23 6.97
N LEU A 148 -7.18 -13.21 7.50
CA LEU A 148 -8.39 -13.51 6.75
C LEU A 148 -8.80 -12.36 5.82
N ALA A 149 -9.12 -12.69 4.57
CA ALA A 149 -9.65 -11.77 3.56
C ALA A 149 -10.99 -11.14 3.98
N GLY A 150 -11.78 -11.86 4.78
CA GLY A 150 -12.99 -11.34 5.40
C GLY A 150 -14.05 -10.87 4.40
N ALA A 151 -14.94 -9.98 4.84
CA ALA A 151 -16.07 -9.52 4.03
C ALA A 151 -15.64 -8.69 2.81
N ASP A 152 -14.47 -8.05 2.88
CA ASP A 152 -13.94 -7.20 1.82
C ASP A 152 -13.13 -7.99 0.76
N LEU A 153 -12.97 -9.30 0.96
CA LEU A 153 -12.23 -10.22 0.10
C LEU A 153 -10.80 -9.75 -0.19
N ARG A 154 -10.16 -9.11 0.80
CA ARG A 154 -8.83 -8.53 0.64
C ARG A 154 -8.12 -8.38 1.97
N VAL A 155 -6.80 -8.51 1.94
CA VAL A 155 -5.92 -8.32 3.10
C VAL A 155 -4.93 -7.20 2.77
N MET A 156 -4.79 -6.24 3.68
CA MET A 156 -3.83 -5.15 3.51
C MET A 156 -2.40 -5.67 3.61
N VAL A 157 -1.54 -5.18 2.72
CA VAL A 157 -0.11 -5.53 2.63
C VAL A 157 0.76 -4.39 3.19
N GLY A 158 0.29 -3.14 3.07
CA GLY A 158 1.00 -1.99 3.60
C GLY A 158 0.36 -0.66 3.21
N GLN A 159 0.77 0.37 3.92
CA GLN A 159 0.48 1.77 3.65
C GLN A 159 1.78 2.47 3.25
N PHE A 160 1.77 3.21 2.15
CA PHE A 160 2.93 3.92 1.66
C PHE A 160 2.54 5.36 1.32
N THR A 161 3.23 6.32 1.92
CA THR A 161 3.02 7.74 1.62
C THR A 161 4.21 8.28 0.84
N MET A 162 3.95 8.91 -0.30
CA MET A 162 4.96 9.39 -1.22
C MET A 162 4.92 10.91 -1.36
N PHE A 163 6.08 11.50 -1.67
CA PHE A 163 6.20 12.94 -1.94
C PHE A 163 5.90 13.25 -3.42
N GLY A 164 5.05 14.24 -3.67
CA GLY A 164 4.68 14.68 -5.02
C GLY A 164 3.52 13.87 -5.60
N ALA A 165 2.52 14.56 -6.15
CA ALA A 165 1.35 13.94 -6.77
C ALA A 165 1.67 13.16 -8.07
N ASP A 166 2.84 13.40 -8.65
CA ASP A 166 3.38 12.72 -9.82
C ASP A 166 4.26 11.51 -9.48
N SER A 167 4.42 11.20 -8.18
CA SER A 167 5.17 10.04 -7.75
C SER A 167 4.40 8.73 -7.93
N HIS A 168 5.16 7.64 -8.01
CA HIS A 168 4.65 6.28 -8.10
C HIS A 168 5.14 5.45 -6.92
N VAL A 169 4.39 4.41 -6.59
CA VAL A 169 4.85 3.28 -5.76
C VAL A 169 4.74 2.02 -6.60
N SER A 170 5.84 1.27 -6.72
CA SER A 170 5.92 0.10 -7.59
C SER A 170 6.81 -0.96 -6.96
N GLY A 171 6.69 -2.20 -7.44
CA GLY A 171 7.44 -3.28 -6.85
C GLY A 171 7.07 -4.66 -7.36
N VAL A 172 7.66 -5.66 -6.72
CA VAL A 172 7.39 -7.08 -6.91
C VAL A 172 7.27 -7.73 -5.54
N LEU A 173 6.14 -8.41 -5.31
CA LEU A 173 5.87 -9.15 -4.08
C LEU A 173 5.81 -10.65 -4.33
N ASN A 174 6.08 -11.43 -3.29
CA ASN A 174 5.71 -12.83 -3.24
C ASN A 174 4.88 -13.04 -1.97
N ILE A 175 3.81 -13.81 -2.09
CA ILE A 175 2.88 -14.06 -0.99
C ILE A 175 2.65 -15.54 -0.79
N GLN A 176 2.39 -15.92 0.45
CA GLN A 176 1.93 -17.23 0.85
C GLN A 176 0.63 -17.08 1.64
N GLY A 177 -0.25 -18.05 1.49
CA GLY A 177 -1.50 -18.08 2.22
C GLY A 177 -2.21 -19.40 2.11
N LYS A 178 -3.47 -19.42 2.54
CA LYS A 178 -4.38 -20.54 2.36
C LYS A 178 -5.58 -20.13 1.54
N ALA A 179 -5.85 -20.98 0.56
CA ALA A 179 -7.05 -21.05 -0.24
C ALA A 179 -8.06 -21.96 0.48
N GLY A 180 -9.34 -21.90 0.08
CA GLY A 180 -10.42 -22.74 0.58
C GLY A 180 -10.03 -24.22 0.77
N ASP A 181 -10.67 -24.89 1.73
CA ASP A 181 -10.31 -26.24 2.20
C ASP A 181 -8.87 -26.37 2.78
N PHE A 182 -8.29 -25.26 3.26
CA PHE A 182 -6.97 -25.18 3.89
C PHE A 182 -5.80 -25.55 2.96
N VAL A 183 -5.94 -25.29 1.65
CA VAL A 183 -4.88 -25.56 0.68
C VAL A 183 -3.88 -24.41 0.69
N THR A 184 -2.63 -24.68 1.05
CA THR A 184 -1.57 -23.66 0.97
C THR A 184 -1.24 -23.30 -0.47
N PHE A 185 -1.10 -22.00 -0.75
CA PHE A 185 -0.66 -21.49 -2.04
C PHE A 185 0.53 -20.53 -1.87
N GLN A 186 1.29 -20.34 -2.96
CA GLN A 186 2.33 -19.33 -3.04
C GLN A 186 2.28 -18.63 -4.40
N ALA A 187 1.97 -17.34 -4.40
CA ALA A 187 1.97 -16.53 -5.61
C ALA A 187 3.24 -15.65 -5.62
N ARG A 188 4.01 -15.75 -6.70
CA ARG A 188 5.34 -15.14 -6.83
C ARG A 188 5.39 -14.14 -7.97
N ASP A 189 6.39 -13.27 -7.93
CA ASP A 189 6.66 -12.25 -8.94
C ASP A 189 5.44 -11.35 -9.22
N LEU A 190 4.71 -11.00 -8.15
CA LEU A 190 3.52 -10.16 -8.20
C LEU A 190 3.93 -8.70 -8.39
N ALA A 191 4.12 -8.31 -9.64
CA ALA A 191 4.46 -6.95 -10.01
C ALA A 191 3.27 -5.99 -9.83
N PHE A 192 3.54 -4.77 -9.38
CA PHE A 192 2.57 -3.68 -9.31
C PHE A 192 3.22 -2.32 -9.60
N ASP A 193 2.41 -1.37 -10.05
CA ASP A 193 2.77 0.04 -10.22
C ASP A 193 1.51 0.88 -10.01
N PHE A 194 1.49 1.65 -8.92
CA PHE A 194 0.38 2.53 -8.56
C PHE A 194 0.84 3.99 -8.54
N SER A 195 0.00 4.86 -9.10
CA SER A 195 0.20 6.31 -9.14
C SER A 195 -1.04 7.04 -8.67
N MET A 196 -0.87 8.25 -8.14
CA MET A 196 -2.01 9.14 -7.94
C MET A 196 -2.50 9.65 -9.30
N VAL A 197 -3.58 9.07 -9.82
CA VAL A 197 -4.25 9.66 -10.99
C VAL A 197 -4.89 10.98 -10.51
N PRO A 198 -4.49 12.14 -11.05
CA PRO A 198 -5.04 13.41 -10.61
C PRO A 198 -6.55 13.39 -10.82
N ALA A 199 -7.32 13.83 -9.81
CA ALA A 199 -8.76 13.92 -9.92
C ALA A 199 -9.13 14.57 -11.27
N PRO A 200 -10.13 14.05 -12.02
CA PRO A 200 -10.43 14.48 -13.40
C PRO A 200 -10.53 16.00 -13.60
N GLY A 201 -10.81 16.78 -12.54
CA GLY A 201 -10.84 18.25 -12.56
C GLY A 201 -9.49 18.96 -12.71
N ALA A 202 -8.36 18.36 -12.33
CA ALA A 202 -7.05 19.01 -12.40
C ALA A 202 -6.52 19.13 -13.85
N LEU A 203 -6.87 18.18 -14.73
CA LEU A 203 -6.56 18.24 -16.16
C LEU A 203 -7.46 19.24 -16.91
N ALA A 204 -8.71 19.43 -16.45
CA ALA A 204 -9.66 20.35 -17.08
C ALA A 204 -9.28 21.84 -16.88
N LEU A 205 -8.64 22.19 -15.76
CA LEU A 205 -8.27 23.58 -15.45
C LEU A 205 -7.05 24.05 -16.25
N LEU A 206 -6.12 23.14 -16.59
CA LEU A 206 -4.99 23.45 -17.47
C LEU A 206 -5.44 23.63 -18.94
N GLY A 207 -6.49 22.91 -19.36
CA GLY A 207 -7.09 23.06 -20.70
C GLY A 207 -7.87 24.37 -20.89
N LEU A 208 -8.47 24.92 -19.82
CA LEU A 208 -9.27 26.15 -19.91
C LEU A 208 -8.44 27.44 -19.82
N ALA A 209 -7.27 27.40 -19.18
CA ALA A 209 -6.37 28.57 -19.10
C ALA A 209 -5.72 28.93 -20.46
N GLY A 210 -5.61 27.98 -21.40
CA GLY A 210 -5.04 28.20 -22.73
C GLY A 210 -5.98 28.86 -23.76
N VAL A 211 -7.29 28.93 -23.49
CA VAL A 211 -8.29 29.35 -24.49
C VAL A 211 -8.79 30.79 -24.27
N ALA A 212 -8.53 31.42 -23.13
CA ALA A 212 -9.07 32.74 -22.80
C ALA A 212 -8.18 33.95 -23.20
N SER A 213 -7.25 33.79 -24.16
CA SER A 213 -6.42 34.91 -24.65
C SER A 213 -6.30 34.94 -26.18
N ARG A 214 -7.43 35.13 -26.88
CA ARG A 214 -7.40 35.68 -28.25
C ARG A 214 -8.76 36.23 -28.69
N ARG A 215 -8.97 37.54 -28.47
CA ARG A 215 -9.18 38.55 -29.53
C ARG A 215 -9.70 39.88 -28.95
N ARG A 216 -8.86 40.91 -29.06
CA ARG A 216 -9.29 42.32 -29.19
C ARG A 216 -8.47 42.98 -30.31
N ARG A 217 -9.11 43.92 -31.01
CA ARG A 217 -8.73 44.71 -32.23
C ARG A 217 -9.31 44.11 -33.52
N LYS A 218 -10.02 44.86 -34.35
CA LYS A 218 -10.18 46.32 -34.53
C LYS A 218 -11.57 46.81 -34.16
#